data_AF-A0A2N2HSH2-F1
#
_entry.id   AF-A0A2N2HSH2-F1
#
_cell.length_a   1.000
_cell.length_b   1.000
_cell.length_c   1.000
_cell.angle_alpha   90.00
_cell.angle_beta   90.00
_cell.angle_gamma   90.00
#
_symmetry.space_group_name_H-M   'P 1'
#
loop_
_entity.id
_entity.type
_entity.pdbx_description
1 polymer ?
#
loop_
_entity_poly.entity_id
_entity_poly.type
_entity_poly.pdbx_seq_one_letter_code
_entity_poly.pdbx_strand_id
1 'polypeptide(L)'
;MAYSTQTDIEEQVSQAELIELTDDTGAGSVDTSAVARAIADADAEIDGYCGARYTVPFSPAPAMIRKLSVDIAVYNLFSRRSNLKMPEDRQKRYDNAVRFLRDVSRGLISLGADAPAEPDSGLPRASTDRADRIFTTGRPSAGTSGSLDNY
;
A
#
# COMPACT_ATOMS: atom_id res chain seq x y z
N MET A 1 -4.56 -3.45 -16.58
CA MET A 1 -4.43 -4.89 -16.26
C MET A 1 -4.94 -5.02 -14.84
N ALA A 2 -5.79 -5.99 -14.52
CA ALA A 2 -6.48 -5.98 -13.24
C ALA A 2 -5.56 -6.35 -12.07
N TYR A 3 -5.51 -5.50 -11.03
CA TYR A 3 -4.76 -5.78 -9.81
C TYR A 3 -5.50 -6.71 -8.86
N SER A 4 -6.83 -6.76 -8.97
CA SER A 4 -7.68 -7.60 -8.12
C SER A 4 -8.60 -8.47 -8.96
N THR A 5 -9.08 -9.55 -8.35
CA THR A 5 -10.06 -10.45 -8.97
C THR A 5 -11.43 -10.31 -8.32
N GLN A 6 -12.48 -10.81 -8.97
CA GLN A 6 -13.80 -10.90 -8.35
C GLN A 6 -13.75 -11.70 -7.04
N THR A 7 -12.95 -12.78 -6.99
CA THR A 7 -12.79 -13.60 -5.80
C THR A 7 -12.22 -12.80 -4.62
N ASP A 8 -11.25 -11.91 -4.83
CA ASP A 8 -10.74 -11.03 -3.76
C ASP A 8 -11.84 -10.10 -3.20
N ILE A 9 -12.80 -9.68 -4.03
CA ILE A 9 -13.94 -8.85 -3.61
C ILE A 9 -14.95 -9.70 -2.82
N GLU A 10 -15.21 -10.93 -3.26
CA GLU A 10 -16.09 -11.89 -2.57
C GLU A 10 -15.55 -12.31 -1.20
N GLU A 11 -14.24 -12.27 -0.98
CA GLU A 11 -13.64 -12.45 0.35
C GLU A 11 -13.89 -11.26 1.30
N GLN A 12 -14.16 -10.07 0.76
CA GLN A 12 -14.39 -8.86 1.54
C GLN A 12 -15.87 -8.49 1.69
N VAL A 13 -16.72 -8.91 0.77
CA VAL A 13 -18.15 -8.56 0.69
C VAL A 13 -18.95 -9.83 0.51
N SER A 14 -20.01 -10.00 1.30
CA SER A 14 -20.86 -11.19 1.20
C SER A 14 -21.52 -11.26 -0.18
N GLN A 15 -21.72 -12.46 -0.72
CA GLN A 15 -22.34 -12.65 -2.03
C GLN A 15 -23.71 -11.94 -2.15
N ALA A 16 -24.52 -11.95 -1.08
CA ALA A 16 -25.80 -11.25 -1.04
C ALA A 16 -25.66 -9.72 -1.21
N GLU A 17 -24.68 -9.10 -0.53
CA GLU A 17 -24.40 -7.67 -0.70
C GLU A 17 -23.86 -7.38 -2.10
N LEU A 18 -23.01 -8.25 -2.64
CA LEU A 18 -22.47 -8.08 -3.99
C LEU A 18 -23.57 -8.14 -5.05
N ILE A 19 -24.54 -9.05 -4.90
CA ILE A 19 -25.75 -9.09 -5.74
C ILE A 19 -26.51 -7.78 -5.60
N GLU A 20 -26.81 -7.32 -4.39
CA GLU A 20 -27.56 -6.07 -4.19
C GLU A 20 -26.89 -4.85 -4.86
N LEU A 21 -25.55 -4.80 -4.77
CA LEU A 21 -24.73 -3.74 -5.35
C LEU A 21 -24.63 -3.80 -6.88
N THR A 22 -24.62 -5.00 -7.47
CA THR A 22 -24.36 -5.21 -8.90
C THR A 22 -25.61 -5.47 -9.73
N ASP A 23 -26.71 -5.89 -9.09
CA ASP A 23 -27.95 -6.32 -9.75
C ASP A 23 -28.80 -5.14 -10.21
N ASP A 24 -28.33 -4.41 -11.23
CA ASP A 24 -29.07 -3.32 -11.86
C ASP A 24 -30.35 -3.81 -12.56
N THR A 25 -30.35 -5.06 -13.05
CA THR A 25 -31.42 -5.62 -13.87
C THR A 25 -32.45 -6.42 -13.10
N GLY A 26 -32.24 -6.67 -11.79
CA GLY A 26 -33.13 -7.51 -10.99
C GLY A 26 -33.02 -9.01 -11.33
N ALA A 27 -31.87 -9.44 -11.83
CA ALA A 27 -31.56 -10.82 -12.21
C ALA A 27 -31.32 -11.73 -10.99
N GLY A 28 -31.10 -11.17 -9.79
CA GLY A 28 -30.85 -11.95 -8.58
C GLY A 28 -29.52 -12.70 -8.60
N SER A 29 -28.55 -12.23 -9.38
CA SER A 29 -27.21 -12.81 -9.52
C SER A 29 -26.16 -11.69 -9.63
N VAL A 30 -24.90 -12.01 -9.31
CA VAL A 30 -23.80 -11.04 -9.39
C VAL A 30 -23.56 -10.65 -10.84
N ASP A 31 -23.65 -9.35 -11.15
CA ASP A 31 -23.30 -8.85 -12.47
C ASP A 31 -21.78 -8.71 -12.59
N THR A 32 -21.16 -9.70 -13.24
CA THR A 32 -19.70 -9.75 -13.42
C THR A 32 -19.18 -8.57 -14.26
N SER A 33 -20.00 -7.97 -15.12
CA SER A 33 -19.61 -6.79 -15.90
C SER A 33 -19.52 -5.54 -15.03
N ALA A 34 -20.44 -5.37 -14.08
CA ALA A 34 -20.42 -4.29 -13.11
C ALA A 34 -19.20 -4.41 -12.17
N VAL A 35 -18.91 -5.63 -11.71
CA VAL A 35 -17.70 -5.90 -10.91
C VAL A 35 -16.43 -5.60 -11.72
N ALA A 36 -16.35 -6.07 -12.96
CA ALA A 36 -15.19 -5.82 -13.82
C ALA A 36 -14.97 -4.33 -14.11
N ARG A 37 -16.05 -3.55 -14.29
CA ARG A 37 -15.97 -2.10 -14.42
C ARG A 37 -15.43 -1.44 -13.14
N ALA A 38 -15.97 -1.80 -11.98
CA ALA A 38 -15.53 -1.25 -10.71
C ALA A 38 -14.04 -1.54 -10.42
N ILE A 39 -13.55 -2.73 -10.79
CA ILE A 39 -12.13 -3.10 -10.73
C ILE A 39 -11.34 -2.22 -11.70
N ALA A 40 -11.78 -2.09 -12.95
CA ALA A 40 -11.07 -1.28 -13.94
C ALA A 40 -10.96 0.20 -13.56
N ASP A 41 -12.01 0.78 -12.97
CA ASP A 41 -11.98 2.14 -12.42
C ASP A 41 -10.99 2.26 -11.25
N ALA A 42 -10.94 1.27 -10.35
CA ALA A 42 -9.98 1.23 -9.25
C ALA A 42 -8.54 1.11 -9.75
N ASP A 43 -8.29 0.25 -10.74
CA ASP A 43 -6.97 0.09 -11.36
C ASP A 43 -6.51 1.40 -12.00
N ALA A 44 -7.40 2.08 -12.73
CA ALA A 44 -7.09 3.36 -13.37
C ALA A 44 -6.76 4.46 -12.35
N GLU A 45 -7.45 4.48 -11.20
CA GLU A 45 -7.15 5.40 -10.11
C GLU A 45 -5.75 5.12 -9.51
N ILE A 46 -5.43 3.86 -9.24
CA ILE A 46 -4.11 3.45 -8.75
C ILE A 46 -3.01 3.80 -9.75
N ASP A 47 -3.22 3.49 -11.03
CA ASP A 47 -2.27 3.78 -12.10
C ASP A 47 -2.05 5.29 -12.26
N GLY A 48 -3.09 6.10 -12.08
CA GLY A 48 -2.99 7.56 -12.10
C GLY A 48 -2.10 8.12 -10.99
N TYR A 49 -2.19 7.57 -9.76
CA TYR A 49 -1.34 8.01 -8.65
C TYR A 49 0.09 7.48 -8.73
N CYS A 50 0.24 6.19 -9.07
CA CYS A 50 1.52 5.49 -9.08
C CYS A 50 2.34 5.77 -10.35
N GLY A 51 1.69 6.03 -11.48
CA GLY A 51 2.35 6.26 -12.77
C GLY A 51 3.24 7.49 -12.82
N ALA A 52 3.14 8.39 -11.83
CA ALA A 52 4.06 9.52 -11.68
C ALA A 52 5.47 9.10 -11.23
N ARG A 53 5.63 7.93 -10.59
CA ARG A 53 6.91 7.47 -10.01
C ARG A 53 7.31 6.06 -10.37
N TYR A 54 6.34 5.17 -10.63
CA TYR A 54 6.58 3.76 -10.91
C TYR A 54 6.14 3.41 -12.32
N THR A 55 6.72 2.33 -12.86
CA THR A 55 6.24 1.76 -14.12
C THR A 55 4.95 1.00 -13.85
N VAL A 56 3.86 1.53 -14.40
CA VAL A 56 2.53 0.91 -14.39
C VAL A 56 2.22 0.33 -15.78
N PRO A 57 1.49 -0.81 -15.87
CA PRO A 57 0.88 -1.54 -14.76
C PRO A 57 1.90 -2.38 -13.97
N PHE A 58 1.70 -2.50 -12.65
CA PHE A 58 2.59 -3.30 -11.79
C PHE A 58 2.52 -4.80 -12.15
N SER A 59 3.66 -5.42 -12.41
CA SER A 59 3.76 -6.85 -12.71
C SER A 59 5.02 -7.49 -12.12
N PRO A 60 4.91 -8.35 -11.10
CA PRO A 60 3.70 -8.73 -10.35
C PRO A 60 3.23 -7.61 -9.40
N ALA A 61 1.92 -7.45 -9.24
CA ALA A 61 1.34 -6.46 -8.34
C ALA A 61 1.63 -6.81 -6.87
N PRO A 62 2.20 -5.89 -6.07
CA PRO A 62 2.38 -6.11 -4.64
C PRO A 62 1.05 -6.39 -3.93
N ALA A 63 1.06 -7.24 -2.90
CA ALA A 63 -0.15 -7.58 -2.14
C ALA A 63 -0.87 -6.34 -1.57
N MET A 64 -0.12 -5.28 -1.27
CA MET A 64 -0.68 -4.01 -0.82
C MET A 64 -1.50 -3.29 -1.90
N ILE A 65 -1.04 -3.29 -3.16
CA ILE A 65 -1.79 -2.74 -4.29
C ILE A 65 -3.05 -3.55 -4.55
N ARG A 66 -2.96 -4.89 -4.48
CA ARG A 66 -4.14 -5.77 -4.57
C ARG A 66 -5.21 -5.40 -3.55
N LYS A 67 -4.81 -5.19 -2.30
CA LYS A 67 -5.73 -4.80 -1.22
C LYS A 67 -6.38 -3.44 -1.48
N LEU A 68 -5.60 -2.45 -1.89
CA LEU A 68 -6.10 -1.09 -2.20
C LEU A 68 -7.10 -1.11 -3.36
N SER A 69 -6.80 -1.88 -4.41
CA SER A 69 -7.69 -2.07 -5.55
C SER A 69 -9.03 -2.68 -5.12
N VAL A 70 -9.04 -3.67 -4.22
CA VAL A 70 -10.29 -4.22 -3.64
C VAL A 70 -11.06 -3.17 -2.85
N ASP A 71 -10.40 -2.43 -1.95
CA ASP A 71 -11.06 -1.42 -1.12
C ASP A 71 -11.70 -0.30 -1.97
N ILE A 72 -11.01 0.14 -3.03
CA ILE A 72 -11.52 1.16 -3.97
C ILE A 72 -12.65 0.59 -4.85
N ALA A 73 -12.50 -0.63 -5.38
CA ALA A 73 -13.53 -1.27 -6.19
C ALA A 73 -14.84 -1.45 -5.41
N VAL A 74 -14.76 -1.88 -4.15
CA VAL A 74 -15.93 -1.98 -3.27
C VAL A 74 -16.57 -0.61 -3.04
N TYR A 75 -15.77 0.42 -2.76
CA TYR A 75 -16.29 1.78 -2.61
C TYR A 75 -17.03 2.25 -3.88
N ASN A 76 -16.47 2.00 -5.06
CA ASN A 76 -17.08 2.36 -6.34
C ASN A 76 -18.43 1.66 -6.55
N LEU A 77 -18.53 0.37 -6.17
CA LEU A 77 -19.80 -0.37 -6.23
C LEU A 77 -20.86 0.25 -5.31
N PHE A 78 -20.51 0.59 -4.07
CA PHE A 78 -21.44 1.28 -3.16
C PHE A 78 -21.81 2.68 -3.65
N SER A 79 -20.84 3.45 -4.17
CA SER A 79 -21.05 4.81 -4.67
C SER A 79 -22.04 4.84 -5.84
N ARG A 80 -21.99 3.82 -6.70
CA ARG A 80 -22.92 3.65 -7.82
C ARG A 80 -24.37 3.44 -7.36
N ARG A 81 -24.59 2.85 -6.19
CA ARG A 81 -25.91 2.63 -5.59
C ARG A 81 -26.21 3.70 -4.55
N SER A 82 -26.68 4.87 -4.99
CA SER A 82 -27.05 5.98 -4.09
C SER A 82 -28.18 5.67 -3.08
N ASN A 83 -28.88 4.54 -3.26
CA ASN A 83 -29.97 4.11 -2.37
C ASN A 83 -29.48 3.28 -1.17
N LEU A 84 -28.26 2.73 -1.22
CA LEU A 84 -27.69 2.00 -0.10
C LEU A 84 -26.91 2.94 0.81
N LYS A 85 -27.09 2.77 2.12
CA LYS A 85 -26.27 3.50 3.09
C LYS A 85 -24.84 2.96 3.04
N MET A 86 -23.92 3.77 2.51
CA MET A 86 -22.48 3.49 2.56
C MET A 86 -22.05 3.28 4.02
N PRO A 87 -21.41 2.15 4.36
CA PRO A 87 -20.84 1.95 5.68
C PRO A 87 -19.68 2.93 5.92
N GLU A 88 -19.64 3.58 7.08
CA GLU A 88 -18.56 4.51 7.43
C GLU A 88 -17.18 3.83 7.40
N ASP A 89 -17.10 2.54 7.76
CA ASP A 89 -15.88 1.74 7.66
C ASP A 89 -15.36 1.63 6.22
N ARG A 90 -16.24 1.47 5.23
CA ARG A 90 -15.86 1.39 3.81
C ARG A 90 -15.33 2.73 3.32
N GLN A 91 -16.01 3.82 3.69
CA GLN A 91 -15.56 5.17 3.37
C GLN A 91 -14.19 5.49 4.00
N LYS A 92 -13.97 5.09 5.26
CA LYS A 92 -12.67 5.22 5.92
C LYS A 92 -11.59 4.40 5.22
N ARG A 93 -11.88 3.19 4.76
CA ARG A 93 -10.90 2.38 4.00
C ARG A 93 -10.54 3.03 2.68
N TYR A 94 -11.51 3.57 1.95
CA TYR A 94 -11.27 4.35 0.74
C TYR A 94 -10.39 5.58 1.01
N ASP A 95 -10.72 6.39 2.03
CA ASP A 95 -9.89 7.55 2.40
C ASP A 95 -8.44 7.15 2.73
N ASN A 96 -8.27 6.09 3.54
CA ASN A 96 -6.94 5.56 3.85
C ASN A 96 -6.20 5.06 2.59
N ALA A 97 -6.91 4.44 1.65
CA ALA A 97 -6.34 3.98 0.39
C ALA A 97 -5.85 5.16 -0.48
N VAL A 98 -6.68 6.18 -0.66
CA VAL A 98 -6.32 7.40 -1.41
C VAL A 98 -5.16 8.13 -0.74
N ARG A 99 -5.16 8.23 0.59
CA ARG A 99 -4.04 8.83 1.35
C ARG A 99 -2.75 8.06 1.14
N PHE A 100 -2.80 6.73 1.21
CA PHE A 100 -1.65 5.87 0.94
C PHE A 100 -1.11 6.07 -0.49
N LEU A 101 -1.99 6.03 -1.51
CA LEU A 101 -1.60 6.26 -2.91
C LEU A 101 -0.99 7.64 -3.12
N ARG A 102 -1.51 8.67 -2.44
CA ARG A 102 -0.95 10.02 -2.45
C ARG A 102 0.43 10.07 -1.82
N ASP A 103 0.65 9.37 -0.71
CA ASP A 103 1.95 9.29 -0.04
C ASP A 103 2.97 8.51 -0.90
N VAL A 104 2.55 7.47 -1.61
CA VAL A 104 3.36 6.76 -2.61
C VAL A 104 3.72 7.67 -3.78
N SER A 105 2.75 8.43 -4.31
CA SER A 105 2.97 9.42 -5.38
C SER A 105 3.94 10.53 -4.96
N ARG A 106 3.94 10.89 -3.67
CA ARG A 106 4.92 11.83 -3.07
C ARG A 106 6.27 11.18 -2.74
N GLY A 107 6.35 9.84 -2.76
CA GLY A 107 7.50 9.04 -2.36
C GLY A 107 7.81 9.06 -0.87
N LEU A 108 6.79 9.33 -0.04
CA LEU A 108 6.88 9.13 1.41
C LEU A 108 6.84 7.64 1.76
N ILE A 109 6.20 6.83 0.92
CA ILE A 109 6.08 5.38 1.06
C ILE A 109 6.63 4.72 -0.20
N SER A 110 7.54 3.76 -0.01
CA SER A 110 8.08 2.93 -1.10
C SER A 110 7.37 1.58 -1.12
N LEU A 111 6.93 1.15 -2.32
CA LEU A 111 6.23 -0.13 -2.52
C LEU A 111 7.16 -1.36 -2.48
N GLY A 112 8.44 -1.17 -2.18
CA GLY A 112 9.44 -2.24 -2.01
C GLY A 112 9.87 -2.94 -3.30
N ALA A 113 9.19 -2.70 -4.43
CA ALA A 113 9.55 -3.19 -5.75
C ALA A 113 10.08 -2.02 -6.60
N ASP A 114 11.40 -2.00 -6.78
CA ASP A 114 12.17 -1.02 -7.55
C ASP A 114 11.99 0.43 -7.06
N ALA A 115 12.87 0.84 -6.14
CA ALA A 115 13.07 2.26 -5.91
C ALA A 115 13.55 2.88 -7.23
N PRO A 116 12.86 3.87 -7.82
CA PRO A 116 13.50 4.71 -8.82
C PRO A 116 14.72 5.33 -8.14
N ALA A 117 15.89 5.21 -8.77
CA ALA A 117 17.12 5.83 -8.28
C ALA A 117 16.80 7.26 -7.78
N GLU A 118 17.08 7.49 -6.51
CA GLU A 118 16.76 8.72 -5.79
C GLU A 118 17.30 9.94 -6.58
N PRO A 119 16.52 11.02 -6.82
CA PRO A 119 17.16 12.31 -6.94
C PRO A 119 17.62 12.68 -5.54
N ASP A 120 18.93 12.59 -5.33
CA ASP A 120 19.65 13.10 -4.16
C ASP A 120 19.05 14.44 -3.72
N SER A 121 18.23 14.39 -2.67
CA SER A 121 17.78 15.57 -1.95
C SER A 121 18.33 15.39 -0.55
N GLY A 122 19.55 15.90 -0.37
CA GLY A 122 20.36 15.82 0.85
C GLY A 122 19.71 16.37 2.11
N LEU A 123 18.70 15.67 2.62
CA LEU A 123 18.20 15.80 3.98
C LEU A 123 18.60 14.54 4.76
N PRO A 124 19.19 14.67 5.96
CA PRO A 124 19.61 13.51 6.73
C PRO A 124 18.39 12.70 7.17
N ARG A 125 18.22 11.49 6.61
CA ARG A 125 17.31 10.48 7.14
C ARG A 125 17.89 9.99 8.47
N ALA A 126 17.18 10.26 9.56
CA ALA A 126 17.45 9.63 10.85
C ALA A 126 17.05 8.15 10.77
N SER A 127 17.97 7.28 10.34
CA SER A 127 17.85 5.85 10.56
C SER A 127 18.08 5.59 12.04
N THR A 128 17.03 5.22 12.78
CA THR A 128 17.21 4.71 14.14
C THR A 128 17.61 3.25 14.04
N ASP A 129 18.89 3.01 13.74
CA ASP A 129 19.48 1.69 13.94
C ASP A 129 19.69 1.51 15.44
N ARG A 130 18.71 0.86 16.08
CA ARG A 130 18.74 0.52 17.50
C ARG A 130 19.56 -0.75 17.71
N ALA A 131 20.79 -0.78 17.21
CA ALA A 131 21.64 -1.96 17.28
C ALA A 131 23.13 -1.62 17.28
N ASP A 132 23.58 -0.70 18.15
CA ASP A 132 24.94 -0.82 18.72
C ASP A 132 25.10 0.05 19.97
N ARG A 133 24.74 -0.51 21.14
CA ARG A 133 25.30 -0.07 22.42
C ARG A 133 25.59 -1.30 23.26
N ILE A 134 26.56 -2.09 22.81
CA ILE A 134 27.23 -3.08 23.64
C ILE A 134 28.46 -2.39 24.23
N PHE A 135 28.29 -1.70 25.35
CA PHE A 135 29.42 -1.28 26.17
C PHE A 135 30.03 -2.54 26.80
N THR A 136 30.91 -3.23 26.07
CA THR A 136 31.79 -4.23 26.69
C THR A 136 32.89 -3.47 27.42
N THR A 137 32.70 -3.25 28.72
CA THR A 137 33.74 -2.72 29.63
C THR A 137 34.90 -3.70 29.69
N GLY A 138 35.86 -3.50 28.80
CA GLY A 138 37.11 -4.25 28.74
C GLY A 138 38.18 -3.67 29.65
N ARG A 139 38.42 -4.38 30.75
CA ARG A 139 39.73 -4.62 31.41
C ARG A 139 40.13 -3.72 32.59
N PRO A 140 40.35 -4.31 33.80
CA PRO A 140 40.93 -3.61 34.95
C PRO A 140 42.44 -3.39 34.81
N SER A 141 42.90 -2.28 35.40
CA SER A 141 44.29 -1.83 35.52
C SER A 141 45.27 -2.91 36.01
N ALA A 142 46.42 -3.03 35.33
CA ALA A 142 47.65 -3.55 35.91
C ALA A 142 48.87 -3.12 35.07
N GLY A 143 49.89 -2.56 35.73
CA GLY A 143 51.28 -2.70 35.29
C GLY A 143 51.98 -1.45 34.74
N THR A 144 52.70 -0.77 35.62
CA THR A 144 53.86 0.08 35.34
C THR A 144 54.95 -0.67 34.55
N SER A 145 55.42 -0.11 33.43
CA SER A 145 56.85 -0.01 33.09
C SER A 145 57.04 0.98 31.93
N GLY A 146 57.69 2.11 32.22
CA GLY A 146 58.23 3.01 31.20
C GLY A 146 59.60 2.48 30.75
N SER A 147 59.79 2.33 29.44
CA SER A 147 61.11 2.25 28.83
C SER A 147 61.29 3.50 27.98
N LEU A 148 62.31 4.31 28.32
CA LEU A 148 62.77 5.43 27.51
C LEU A 148 63.55 4.84 26.32
N ASP A 149 63.03 5.01 25.11
CA ASP A 149 63.80 4.82 23.89
C ASP A 149 64.44 6.16 23.47
N ASN A 150 65.76 6.12 23.40
CA ASN A 150 66.66 7.15 22.88
C ASN A 150 66.16 7.73 21.54
N TYR A 151 66.19 9.06 21.42
CA TYR A 151 66.98 9.77 20.41
C TYR A 151 67.23 11.22 20.83
#